data_AF-A0A7X7WJT4-F1
#
_entry.id   AF-A0A7X7WJT4-F1
#
_cell.length_a   1.000
_cell.length_b   1.000
_cell.length_c   1.000
_cell.angle_alpha   90.00
_cell.angle_beta   90.00
_cell.angle_gamma   90.00
#
_symmetry.space_group_name_H-M   'P 1'
#
loop_
_entity.id
_entity.type
_entity.pdbx_description
1 polymer ?
#
loop_
_entity_poly.entity_id
_entity_poly.type
_entity_poly.pdbx_seq_one_letter_code
_entity_poly.pdbx_strand_id
1 'polypeptide(L)'
;MKKNQLNQLFKSGFNLKIIMPILLILVMTSCSNHMPTNPLNPIPDILHNEYSLDNDIQYRNRPWYNIGSPVGLEPTYTHDDNGVIVSQVDGQWYYHPWPILAWGLVYLSSYELSSDTSYLHLARKYSDRLMILGNRFHNSIYIPYEFNHILHGGSFHDAMMAPWYSGLAQGMALCFYSRFYELTGDPYYRNIADSIFQCYLYTDTSNDVWTSRID
;
A
#
# COMPACT_ATOMS: atom_id res chain seq x y z
N MET A 1 -13.90 54.54 11.23
CA MET A 1 -14.83 54.31 12.36
C MET A 1 -15.03 52.80 12.66
N LYS A 2 -13.95 52.01 12.81
CA LYS A 2 -14.01 50.53 12.98
C LYS A 2 -13.00 49.95 14.00
N LYS A 3 -12.41 50.79 14.87
CA LYS A 3 -11.46 50.33 15.92
C LYS A 3 -12.05 50.26 17.34
N ASN A 4 -13.27 50.78 17.54
CA ASN A 4 -13.86 50.93 18.89
C ASN A 4 -14.85 49.84 19.31
N GLN A 5 -15.22 48.89 18.43
CA GLN A 5 -16.13 47.80 18.82
C GLN A 5 -15.40 46.53 19.32
N LEU A 6 -14.15 46.27 18.91
CA LEU A 6 -13.40 45.13 19.44
C LEU A 6 -12.97 45.32 20.91
N ASN A 7 -12.74 46.56 21.34
CA ASN A 7 -12.27 46.85 22.70
C ASN A 7 -13.38 46.86 23.77
N GLN A 8 -14.66 46.76 23.39
CA GLN A 8 -15.75 46.59 24.35
C GLN A 8 -16.04 45.13 24.70
N LEU A 9 -15.66 44.17 23.84
CA LEU A 9 -15.84 42.74 24.11
C LEU A 9 -14.80 42.17 25.11
N PHE A 10 -13.69 42.87 25.34
CA PHE A 10 -12.63 42.44 26.27
C PHE A 10 -12.73 43.04 27.69
N LYS A 11 -13.75 43.86 27.98
CA LYS A 11 -13.94 44.49 29.30
C LYS A 11 -15.00 43.83 30.19
N SER A 12 -15.77 42.87 29.69
CA SER A 12 -16.48 41.95 30.59
C SER A 12 -15.47 40.90 31.05
N GLY A 13 -15.28 40.79 32.36
CA GLY A 13 -14.39 39.81 32.97
C GLY A 13 -14.83 38.39 32.63
N PHE A 14 -14.47 37.92 31.45
CA PHE A 14 -14.68 36.56 31.00
C PHE A 14 -13.63 35.70 31.70
N ASN A 15 -14.08 35.06 32.78
CA ASN A 15 -13.25 34.32 33.71
C ASN A 15 -12.66 33.09 33.00
N LEU A 16 -11.48 33.24 32.40
CA LEU A 16 -10.77 32.18 31.66
C LEU A 16 -10.50 30.94 32.53
N LYS A 17 -10.49 31.11 33.87
CA LYS A 17 -10.38 30.03 34.86
C LYS A 17 -11.61 29.12 34.96
N ILE A 18 -12.77 29.53 34.42
CA ILE A 18 -14.01 28.73 34.42
C ILE A 18 -14.24 28.05 33.06
N ILE A 19 -13.75 28.64 31.96
CA ILE A 19 -13.95 28.09 30.60
C ILE A 19 -13.00 26.91 30.32
N MET A 20 -11.78 26.97 30.83
CA MET A 20 -10.79 25.91 30.63
C MET A 20 -11.23 24.56 31.23
N PRO A 21 -11.78 24.45 32.46
CA PRO A 21 -12.28 23.17 32.97
C PRO A 21 -13.55 22.70 32.24
N ILE A 22 -14.42 23.60 31.76
CA ILE A 22 -15.63 23.22 31.00
C ILE A 22 -15.26 22.65 29.62
N LEU A 23 -14.27 23.24 28.94
CA LEU A 23 -13.76 22.73 27.67
C LEU A 23 -13.02 21.39 27.86
N LEU A 24 -12.30 21.22 28.98
CA LEU A 24 -11.65 19.95 29.33
C LEU A 24 -12.68 18.84 29.63
N ILE A 25 -13.76 19.17 30.33
CA ILE A 25 -14.88 18.23 30.60
C ILE A 25 -15.57 17.84 29.29
N LEU A 26 -15.84 18.78 28.38
CA LEU A 26 -16.43 18.49 27.07
C LEU A 26 -15.55 17.58 26.21
N VAL A 27 -14.23 17.78 26.19
CA VAL A 27 -13.28 16.92 25.48
C VAL A 27 -13.19 15.53 26.13
N MET A 28 -13.16 15.44 27.47
CA MET A 28 -13.17 14.16 28.19
C MET A 28 -14.48 13.37 27.97
N THR A 29 -15.62 14.05 27.84
CA THR A 29 -16.90 13.38 27.52
C THR A 29 -17.01 12.93 26.06
N SER A 30 -16.29 13.60 25.13
CA SER A 30 -16.29 13.22 23.72
C SER A 30 -15.49 11.93 23.45
N CYS A 31 -14.47 11.63 24.26
CA CYS A 31 -13.70 10.39 24.16
C CYS A 31 -14.36 9.20 24.89
N SER A 32 -15.38 9.44 25.72
CA SER A 32 -16.04 8.39 26.52
C SER A 32 -17.17 7.65 25.77
N ASN A 33 -17.56 8.13 24.59
CA ASN A 33 -18.68 7.56 23.82
C ASN A 33 -18.24 6.66 22.65
N HIS A 34 -16.94 6.42 22.48
CA HIS A 34 -16.50 5.35 21.59
C HIS A 34 -16.65 4.02 22.33
N MET A 35 -17.88 3.49 22.34
CA MET A 35 -18.07 2.08 22.64
C MET A 35 -17.31 1.31 21.56
N PRO A 36 -16.41 0.37 21.93
CA PRO A 36 -15.95 -0.64 21.00
C PRO A 36 -17.17 -1.20 20.30
N THR A 37 -17.16 -1.28 18.97
CA THR A 37 -18.19 -2.05 18.27
C THR A 37 -18.15 -3.44 18.86
N ASN A 38 -19.17 -3.80 19.64
CA ASN A 38 -19.31 -5.15 20.14
C ASN A 38 -19.24 -6.07 18.91
N PRO A 39 -18.43 -7.13 18.94
CA PRO A 39 -18.44 -8.10 17.86
C PRO A 39 -19.89 -8.53 17.65
N LEU A 40 -20.35 -8.49 16.40
CA LEU A 40 -21.69 -8.94 16.06
C LEU A 40 -21.85 -10.36 16.61
N ASN A 41 -22.83 -10.56 17.48
CA ASN A 41 -23.12 -11.84 18.08
C ASN A 41 -24.64 -12.12 17.92
N PRO A 42 -25.04 -13.13 17.14
CA PRO A 42 -24.18 -14.04 16.41
C PRO A 42 -23.37 -13.32 15.32
N ILE A 43 -22.16 -13.82 15.06
CA ILE A 43 -21.44 -13.46 13.83
C ILE A 43 -22.44 -13.76 12.69
N PRO A 44 -22.78 -12.79 11.82
CA PRO A 44 -23.66 -13.07 10.70
C PRO A 44 -23.08 -14.27 9.97
N ASP A 45 -23.92 -15.20 9.53
CA ASP A 45 -23.47 -16.28 8.66
C ASP A 45 -22.63 -15.63 7.55
N ILE A 46 -21.34 -15.96 7.52
CA ILE A 46 -20.48 -15.53 6.43
C ILE A 46 -21.10 -16.16 5.21
N LEU A 47 -21.75 -15.33 4.39
CA LEU A 47 -22.24 -15.73 3.09
C LEU A 47 -21.02 -16.14 2.27
N HIS A 48 -20.69 -17.43 2.34
CA HIS A 48 -19.86 -18.11 1.37
C HIS A 48 -20.66 -18.11 0.08
N ASN A 49 -20.50 -17.04 -0.68
CA ASN A 49 -20.82 -17.10 -2.09
C ASN A 49 -19.76 -18.00 -2.70
N GLU A 50 -20.15 -19.22 -3.07
CA GLU A 50 -19.33 -20.07 -3.93
C GLU A 50 -19.26 -19.43 -5.31
N TYR A 51 -18.42 -18.40 -5.44
CA TYR A 51 -18.09 -17.84 -6.73
C TYR A 51 -17.20 -18.85 -7.44
N SER A 52 -17.77 -19.56 -8.41
CA SER A 52 -17.00 -20.21 -9.45
C SER A 52 -16.57 -19.12 -10.45
N LEU A 53 -15.27 -18.96 -10.65
CA LEU A 53 -14.77 -18.32 -11.86
C LEU A 53 -14.93 -19.35 -13.00
N ASP A 54 -16.17 -19.53 -13.47
CA ASP A 54 -16.51 -20.51 -14.52
C ASP A 54 -15.72 -20.27 -15.83
N ASN A 55 -15.19 -19.05 -16.00
CA ASN A 55 -14.16 -18.74 -16.98
C ASN A 55 -13.16 -17.76 -16.36
N ASP A 56 -11.88 -18.04 -16.54
CA ASP A 56 -10.82 -17.08 -16.22
C ASP A 56 -11.06 -15.78 -17.00
N ILE A 57 -10.88 -14.64 -16.32
CA ILE A 57 -11.05 -13.32 -16.95
C ILE A 57 -9.95 -13.21 -18.00
N GLN A 58 -10.33 -12.91 -19.26
CA GLN A 58 -9.36 -12.67 -20.33
C GLN A 58 -8.28 -11.67 -19.87
N TYR A 59 -7.02 -11.92 -20.21
CA TYR A 59 -5.86 -11.18 -19.67
C TYR A 59 -6.06 -9.65 -19.69
N ARG A 60 -6.61 -9.12 -20.78
CA ARG A 60 -6.86 -7.68 -21.00
C ARG A 60 -7.98 -7.07 -20.14
N ASN A 61 -8.83 -7.91 -19.58
CA ASN A 61 -9.95 -7.51 -18.71
C ASN A 61 -9.60 -7.65 -17.22
N ARG A 62 -8.40 -8.14 -16.89
CA ARG A 62 -7.97 -8.31 -15.50
C ARG A 62 -7.58 -6.94 -14.89
N PRO A 63 -7.69 -6.76 -13.55
CA PRO A 63 -7.34 -5.51 -12.88
C PRO A 63 -5.90 -5.05 -13.18
N TRP A 64 -5.59 -3.76 -13.13
CA TRP A 64 -4.21 -3.27 -13.39
C TRP A 64 -3.65 -3.62 -14.78
N TYR A 65 -4.52 -3.98 -15.73
CA TYR A 65 -4.12 -4.09 -17.14
C TYR A 65 -4.12 -2.69 -17.77
N ASN A 66 -3.04 -2.35 -18.47
CA ASN A 66 -2.97 -1.08 -19.19
C ASN A 66 -3.78 -1.17 -20.50
N ILE A 67 -4.97 -0.56 -20.51
CA ILE A 67 -5.82 -0.46 -21.70
C ILE A 67 -5.31 0.65 -22.63
N GLY A 68 -4.70 0.27 -23.75
CA GLY A 68 -4.27 1.24 -24.76
C GLY A 68 -3.11 0.76 -25.61
N SER A 69 -2.16 1.66 -25.85
CA SER A 69 -0.93 1.40 -26.60
C SER A 69 0.23 1.08 -25.64
N PRO A 70 1.25 0.34 -26.11
CA PRO A 70 2.49 0.12 -25.36
C PRO A 70 3.11 1.45 -24.89
N VAL A 71 3.66 1.46 -23.68
CA VAL A 71 4.34 2.65 -23.14
C VAL A 71 5.71 2.88 -23.80
N GLY A 72 6.26 4.08 -23.71
CA GLY A 72 7.64 4.34 -24.14
C GLY A 72 8.65 3.45 -23.40
N LEU A 73 9.71 3.02 -24.10
CA LEU A 73 10.80 2.23 -23.51
C LEU A 73 11.70 3.07 -22.60
N GLU A 74 11.78 4.37 -22.86
CA GLU A 74 12.58 5.30 -22.07
C GLU A 74 11.80 5.79 -20.83
N PRO A 75 12.35 5.64 -19.61
CA PRO A 75 11.75 6.17 -18.40
C PRO A 75 11.58 7.69 -18.46
N THR A 76 10.37 8.19 -18.17
CA THR A 76 10.10 9.63 -18.06
C THR A 76 10.01 10.13 -16.61
N TYR A 77 10.17 9.21 -15.65
CA TYR A 77 10.14 9.45 -14.20
C TYR A 77 11.56 9.39 -13.61
N THR A 78 11.73 9.85 -12.37
CA THR A 78 12.99 9.70 -11.64
C THR A 78 13.31 8.21 -11.40
N HIS A 79 14.52 7.80 -11.73
CA HIS A 79 14.97 6.41 -11.66
C HIS A 79 16.42 6.30 -11.22
N ASP A 80 16.83 5.10 -10.79
CA ASP A 80 18.22 4.74 -10.54
C ASP A 80 19.02 4.54 -11.85
N ASP A 81 20.32 4.28 -11.75
CA ASP A 81 21.18 4.05 -12.93
C ASP A 81 20.77 2.85 -13.79
N ASN A 82 19.91 1.96 -13.28
CA ASN A 82 19.39 0.80 -14.03
C ASN A 82 18.05 1.08 -14.72
N GLY A 83 17.43 2.25 -14.49
CA GLY A 83 16.12 2.59 -15.01
C GLY A 83 14.96 2.22 -14.10
N VAL A 84 15.21 1.83 -12.85
CA VAL A 84 14.15 1.47 -11.89
C VAL A 84 13.67 2.71 -11.14
N ILE A 85 12.36 2.93 -11.13
CA ILE A 85 11.72 4.07 -10.47
C ILE A 85 12.10 4.18 -8.98
N VAL A 86 12.37 5.42 -8.56
CA VAL A 86 12.57 5.81 -7.15
C VAL A 86 11.59 6.92 -6.80
N SER A 87 11.20 7.00 -5.53
CA SER A 87 10.25 7.99 -5.03
C SER A 87 10.86 8.79 -3.88
N GLN A 88 10.53 10.07 -3.80
CA GLN A 88 10.97 10.91 -2.69
C GLN A 88 9.98 10.78 -1.52
N VAL A 89 10.49 10.41 -0.35
CA VAL A 89 9.75 10.38 0.93
C VAL A 89 10.56 11.19 1.93
N ASP A 90 9.95 12.21 2.54
CA ASP A 90 10.58 13.11 3.51
C ASP A 90 11.95 13.66 3.07
N GLY A 91 12.05 14.02 1.78
CA GLY A 91 13.26 14.58 1.19
C GLY A 91 14.34 13.55 0.81
N GLN A 92 14.16 12.27 1.15
CA GLN A 92 15.08 11.19 0.77
C GLN A 92 14.50 10.29 -0.32
N TRP A 93 15.37 9.64 -1.08
CA TRP A 93 14.98 8.77 -2.19
C TRP A 93 14.90 7.32 -1.73
N TYR A 94 13.75 6.68 -1.97
CA TYR A 94 13.50 5.29 -1.64
C TYR A 94 12.98 4.51 -2.85
N TYR A 95 13.25 3.21 -2.86
CA TYR A 95 12.53 2.26 -3.70
C TYR A 95 11.16 2.00 -3.09
N HIS A 96 10.17 2.76 -3.53
CA HIS A 96 8.80 2.57 -3.08
C HIS A 96 8.21 1.35 -3.82
N PRO A 97 7.70 0.31 -3.11
CA PRO A 97 7.20 -0.90 -3.77
C PRO A 97 6.06 -0.67 -4.77
N TRP A 98 5.09 0.19 -4.41
CA TRP A 98 3.93 0.44 -5.27
C TRP A 98 4.27 0.93 -6.70
N PRO A 99 5.06 2.01 -6.92
CA PRO A 99 5.45 2.41 -8.27
C PRO A 99 6.25 1.35 -9.02
N ILE A 100 7.11 0.60 -8.32
CA ILE A 100 7.90 -0.49 -8.94
C ILE A 100 6.94 -1.56 -9.48
N LEU A 101 6.02 -2.05 -8.65
CA LEU A 101 5.05 -3.06 -9.05
C LEU A 101 4.10 -2.58 -10.15
N ALA A 102 3.61 -1.35 -10.04
CA ALA A 102 2.72 -0.75 -11.04
C ALA A 102 3.39 -0.65 -12.41
N TRP A 103 4.62 -0.15 -12.47
CA TRP A 103 5.35 -0.04 -13.74
C TRP A 103 5.77 -1.41 -14.29
N GLY A 104 6.14 -2.37 -13.43
CA GLY A 104 6.37 -3.76 -13.84
C GLY A 104 5.16 -4.35 -14.56
N LEU A 105 3.95 -4.18 -14.00
CA LEU A 105 2.71 -4.61 -14.63
C LEU A 105 2.42 -3.89 -15.95
N VAL A 106 2.67 -2.57 -16.02
CA VAL A 106 2.52 -1.79 -17.25
C VAL A 106 3.44 -2.31 -18.37
N TYR A 107 4.67 -2.70 -18.04
CA TYR A 107 5.57 -3.31 -19.02
C TYR A 107 5.08 -4.69 -19.47
N LEU A 108 4.58 -5.53 -18.57
CA LEU A 108 3.96 -6.81 -18.96
C LEU A 108 2.74 -6.63 -19.87
N SER A 109 1.87 -5.64 -19.59
CA SER A 109 0.78 -5.27 -20.50
C SER A 109 1.29 -4.78 -21.85
N SER A 110 2.36 -3.98 -21.87
CA SER A 110 2.96 -3.48 -23.12
C SER A 110 3.58 -4.59 -23.96
N TYR A 111 4.18 -5.59 -23.31
CA TYR A 111 4.62 -6.82 -23.98
C TYR A 111 3.44 -7.58 -24.58
N GLU A 112 2.37 -7.80 -23.83
CA GLU A 112 1.19 -8.52 -24.36
C GLU A 112 0.58 -7.81 -25.58
N LEU A 113 0.56 -6.48 -25.58
CA LEU A 113 0.03 -5.67 -26.68
C LEU A 113 0.91 -5.68 -27.94
N SER A 114 2.23 -5.71 -27.79
CA SER A 114 3.18 -5.48 -28.89
C SER A 114 4.01 -6.70 -29.28
N SER A 115 4.12 -7.68 -28.40
CA SER A 115 5.12 -8.76 -28.46
C SER A 115 6.58 -8.29 -28.49
N ASP A 116 6.88 -7.02 -28.17
CA ASP A 116 8.25 -6.51 -28.10
C ASP A 116 8.92 -6.94 -26.79
N THR A 117 9.90 -7.84 -26.91
CA THR A 117 10.65 -8.40 -25.79
C THR A 117 11.42 -7.37 -24.95
N SER A 118 11.62 -6.16 -25.46
CA SER A 118 12.19 -5.04 -24.71
C SER A 118 11.39 -4.75 -23.45
N TYR A 119 10.06 -4.91 -23.51
CA TYR A 119 9.20 -4.75 -22.34
C TYR A 119 9.37 -5.85 -21.29
N LEU A 120 9.65 -7.10 -21.70
CA LEU A 120 9.99 -8.16 -20.74
C LEU A 120 11.35 -7.88 -20.08
N HIS A 121 12.31 -7.32 -20.81
CA HIS A 121 13.58 -6.90 -20.23
C HIS A 121 13.39 -5.81 -19.19
N LEU A 122 12.55 -4.80 -19.47
CA LEU A 122 12.19 -3.76 -18.50
C LEU A 122 11.47 -4.34 -17.29
N ALA A 123 10.44 -5.18 -17.48
CA ALA A 123 9.75 -5.85 -16.38
C ALA A 123 10.72 -6.69 -15.52
N ARG A 124 11.72 -7.34 -16.13
CA ARG A 124 12.74 -8.09 -15.42
C ARG A 124 13.58 -7.20 -14.50
N LYS A 125 14.02 -6.02 -14.96
CA LYS A 125 14.77 -5.08 -14.09
C LYS A 125 14.01 -4.74 -12.81
N TYR A 126 12.69 -4.58 -12.92
CA TYR A 126 11.81 -4.31 -11.80
C TYR A 126 11.68 -5.53 -10.86
N SER A 127 11.52 -6.73 -11.44
CA SER A 127 11.57 -7.99 -10.69
C SER A 127 12.90 -8.15 -9.92
N ASP A 128 14.03 -7.95 -10.60
CA ASP A 128 15.37 -8.11 -10.02
C ASP A 128 15.56 -7.12 -8.86
N ARG A 129 15.13 -5.86 -9.02
CA ARG A 129 15.17 -4.89 -7.92
C ARG A 129 14.30 -5.32 -6.74
N LEU A 130 13.08 -5.79 -6.97
CA LEU A 130 12.20 -6.29 -5.90
C LEU A 130 12.80 -7.49 -5.17
N MET A 131 13.49 -8.38 -5.88
CA MET A 131 14.13 -9.55 -5.26
C MET A 131 15.39 -9.20 -4.48
N ILE A 132 16.09 -8.12 -4.86
CA ILE A 132 17.19 -7.56 -4.06
C ILE A 132 16.65 -6.92 -2.77
N LEU A 133 15.52 -6.23 -2.84
CA LEU A 133 14.89 -5.57 -1.68
C LEU A 133 14.11 -6.53 -0.79
N GLY A 134 13.60 -7.63 -1.35
CA GLY A 134 12.69 -8.54 -0.67
C GLY A 134 13.33 -9.25 0.51
N ASN A 135 12.66 -9.19 1.66
CA ASN A 135 13.06 -9.93 2.85
C ASN A 135 12.43 -11.32 2.86
N ARG A 136 13.10 -12.30 3.46
CA ARG A 136 12.61 -13.68 3.55
C ARG A 136 12.32 -14.07 4.99
N PHE A 137 11.07 -14.47 5.25
CA PHE A 137 10.64 -14.98 6.55
C PHE A 137 9.66 -16.12 6.33
N HIS A 138 9.74 -17.18 7.14
CA HIS A 138 8.81 -18.31 7.07
C HIS A 138 8.61 -18.84 5.62
N ASN A 139 9.71 -19.01 4.87
CA ASN A 139 9.73 -19.39 3.44
C ASN A 139 8.94 -18.46 2.49
N SER A 140 8.54 -17.28 2.97
CA SER A 140 7.78 -16.28 2.25
C SER A 140 8.65 -15.09 1.89
N ILE A 141 8.33 -14.43 0.78
CA ILE A 141 8.95 -13.17 0.38
C ILE A 141 8.07 -12.02 0.83
N TYR A 142 8.69 -11.06 1.51
CA TYR A 142 8.08 -9.83 1.96
C TYR A 142 8.72 -8.64 1.25
N ILE A 143 7.92 -7.86 0.52
CA ILE A 143 8.40 -6.66 -0.18
C ILE A 143 8.34 -5.46 0.78
N PRO A 144 9.49 -4.93 1.26
CA PRO A 144 9.50 -3.94 2.33
C PRO A 144 9.24 -2.53 1.83
N TYR A 145 8.61 -1.75 2.69
CA TYR A 145 8.69 -0.30 2.69
C TYR A 145 9.80 0.12 3.66
N GLU A 146 10.88 0.67 3.13
CA GLU A 146 12.09 1.07 3.86
C GLU A 146 12.00 2.48 4.48
N PHE A 147 10.79 3.03 4.59
CA PHE A 147 10.53 4.36 5.16
C PHE A 147 9.32 4.31 6.09
N ASN A 148 9.28 5.20 7.07
CA ASN A 148 8.17 5.29 8.01
C ASN A 148 6.92 5.86 7.31
N HIS A 149 5.74 5.37 7.67
CA HIS A 149 4.47 5.88 7.15
C HIS A 149 3.56 6.33 8.29
N ILE A 150 3.20 7.60 8.32
CA ILE A 150 2.30 8.18 9.33
C ILE A 150 0.86 7.84 8.95
N LEU A 151 0.17 7.09 9.81
CA LEU A 151 -1.23 6.74 9.63
C LEU A 151 -2.14 7.93 10.00
N HIS A 152 -3.29 8.00 9.33
CA HIS A 152 -4.40 8.90 9.66
C HIS A 152 -4.06 10.40 9.72
N GLY A 153 -2.97 10.85 9.10
CA GLY A 153 -2.51 12.25 9.17
C GLY A 153 -2.19 12.73 10.60
N GLY A 154 -1.97 11.79 11.52
CA GLY A 154 -1.74 12.03 12.95
C GLY A 154 -0.27 12.31 13.31
N SER A 155 0.06 12.11 14.58
CA SER A 155 1.44 12.23 15.08
C SER A 155 2.23 10.92 14.84
N PHE A 156 3.56 10.96 14.95
CA PHE A 156 4.46 9.79 14.84
C PHE A 156 4.10 8.59 15.73
N HIS A 157 3.21 8.75 16.72
CA HIS A 157 2.76 7.65 17.57
C HIS A 157 1.89 6.63 16.83
N ASP A 158 1.24 7.04 15.73
CA ASP A 158 0.44 6.16 14.87
C ASP A 158 1.16 5.96 13.53
N ALA A 159 2.39 5.45 13.56
CA ALA A 159 3.20 5.24 12.36
C ALA A 159 3.56 3.77 12.16
N MET A 160 3.56 3.34 10.90
CA MET A 160 4.23 2.11 10.49
C MET A 160 5.73 2.39 10.39
N MET A 161 6.50 1.75 11.24
CA MET A 161 7.96 1.91 11.28
C MET A 161 8.61 1.02 10.25
N ALA A 162 9.59 1.55 9.51
CA ALA A 162 10.36 0.77 8.57
C ALA A 162 11.21 -0.33 9.26
N PRO A 163 11.40 -1.50 8.62
CA PRO A 163 10.67 -1.95 7.45
C PRO A 163 9.26 -2.42 7.82
N TRP A 164 8.27 -1.98 7.05
CA TRP A 164 6.90 -2.50 7.15
C TRP A 164 6.45 -3.08 5.80
N TYR A 165 5.40 -3.92 5.83
CA TYR A 165 4.99 -4.71 4.66
C TYR A 165 3.50 -4.47 4.37
N SER A 166 3.20 -3.86 3.22
CA SER A 166 1.82 -3.56 2.80
C SER A 166 1.13 -4.78 2.20
N GLY A 167 -0.09 -5.07 2.65
CA GLY A 167 -0.95 -6.10 2.07
C GLY A 167 -1.33 -5.82 0.63
N LEU A 168 -1.58 -4.55 0.27
CA LEU A 168 -1.77 -4.15 -1.12
C LEU A 168 -0.52 -4.42 -1.96
N ALA A 169 0.66 -4.03 -1.47
CA ALA A 169 1.91 -4.23 -2.21
C ALA A 169 2.22 -5.72 -2.42
N GLN A 170 2.00 -6.56 -1.40
CA GLN A 170 2.15 -8.01 -1.54
C GLN A 170 1.17 -8.59 -2.59
N GLY A 171 -0.05 -8.05 -2.66
CA GLY A 171 -1.07 -8.51 -3.60
C GLY A 171 -0.76 -8.06 -5.04
N MET A 172 -0.25 -6.84 -5.18
CA MET A 172 0.29 -6.31 -6.43
C MET A 172 1.50 -7.12 -6.89
N ALA A 173 2.38 -7.54 -5.98
CA ALA A 173 3.50 -8.42 -6.30
C ALA A 173 3.02 -9.80 -6.77
N LEU A 174 2.05 -10.40 -6.08
CA LEU A 174 1.44 -11.65 -6.53
C LEU A 174 0.85 -11.52 -7.94
N CYS A 175 0.17 -10.41 -8.23
CA CYS A 175 -0.36 -10.11 -9.56
C CYS A 175 0.75 -10.00 -10.62
N PHE A 176 1.81 -9.25 -10.30
CA PHE A 176 2.95 -9.03 -11.18
C PHE A 176 3.66 -10.34 -11.54
N TYR A 177 4.03 -11.15 -10.55
CA TYR A 177 4.75 -12.40 -10.77
C TYR A 177 3.90 -13.48 -11.42
N SER A 178 2.61 -13.56 -11.09
CA SER A 178 1.68 -14.47 -11.77
C SER A 178 1.59 -14.17 -13.26
N ARG A 179 1.43 -12.88 -13.63
CA ARG A 179 1.39 -12.45 -15.04
C ARG A 179 2.72 -12.64 -15.75
N PHE A 180 3.82 -12.41 -15.05
CA PHE A 180 5.15 -12.63 -15.62
C PHE A 180 5.30 -14.12 -16.00
N TYR A 181 4.91 -15.03 -15.11
CA TYR A 181 4.88 -16.46 -15.42
C TYR A 181 3.95 -16.79 -16.58
N GLU A 182 2.71 -16.30 -16.59
CA GLU A 182 1.76 -16.58 -17.69
C GLU A 182 2.31 -16.16 -19.07
N LEU A 183 2.97 -15.01 -19.15
CA LEU A 183 3.49 -14.48 -20.41
C LEU A 183 4.79 -15.15 -20.87
N THR A 184 5.56 -15.75 -19.97
CA THR A 184 6.90 -16.28 -20.28
C THR A 184 7.01 -17.79 -20.16
N GLY A 185 6.13 -18.42 -19.38
CA GLY A 185 6.25 -19.81 -18.96
C GLY A 185 7.41 -20.09 -18.00
N ASP A 186 8.13 -19.08 -17.52
CA ASP A 186 9.33 -19.27 -16.70
C ASP A 186 8.97 -19.61 -15.23
N PRO A 187 9.24 -20.85 -14.76
CA PRO A 187 8.84 -21.29 -13.42
C PRO A 187 9.49 -20.47 -12.30
N TYR A 188 10.55 -19.71 -12.58
CA TYR A 188 11.13 -18.78 -11.61
C TYR A 188 10.09 -17.80 -11.06
N TYR A 189 9.30 -17.15 -11.93
CA TYR A 189 8.31 -16.16 -11.48
C TYR A 189 7.12 -16.81 -10.76
N ARG A 190 6.74 -18.03 -11.15
CA ARG A 190 5.74 -18.81 -10.42
C ARG A 190 6.21 -19.09 -8.99
N ASN A 191 7.45 -19.54 -8.82
CA ASN A 191 8.00 -19.84 -7.49
C ASN A 191 8.05 -18.59 -6.59
N ILE A 192 8.31 -17.41 -7.17
CA ILE A 192 8.22 -16.14 -6.46
C ILE A 192 6.78 -15.83 -6.06
N ALA A 193 5.82 -15.95 -6.98
CA ALA A 193 4.40 -15.76 -6.71
C ALA A 193 3.93 -16.66 -5.56
N ASP A 194 4.26 -17.95 -5.61
CA ASP A 194 3.93 -18.93 -4.58
C ASP A 194 4.54 -18.51 -3.22
N SER A 195 5.80 -18.07 -3.19
CA SER A 195 6.46 -17.60 -1.96
C SER A 195 5.87 -16.31 -1.41
N ILE A 196 5.42 -15.38 -2.26
CA ILE A 196 4.72 -14.17 -1.81
C ILE A 196 3.35 -14.53 -1.24
N PHE A 197 2.60 -15.43 -1.88
CA PHE A 197 1.28 -15.86 -1.41
C PHE A 197 1.33 -16.42 0.02
N GLN A 198 2.39 -17.15 0.37
CA GLN A 198 2.57 -17.70 1.73
C GLN A 198 2.56 -16.61 2.82
N CYS A 199 2.94 -15.36 2.51
CA CYS A 199 2.96 -14.28 3.51
C CYS A 199 1.56 -14.01 4.12
N TYR A 200 0.48 -14.28 3.38
CA TYR A 200 -0.89 -14.08 3.84
C TYR A 200 -1.39 -15.18 4.78
N LEU A 201 -0.74 -16.34 4.79
CA LEU A 201 -1.09 -17.45 5.65
C LEU A 201 -0.56 -17.26 7.08
N TYR A 202 0.44 -16.37 7.24
CA TYR A 202 0.98 -15.97 8.53
C TYR A 202 0.22 -14.75 9.06
N THR A 203 -0.87 -15.01 9.80
CA THR A 203 -1.74 -13.97 10.37
C THR A 203 -1.49 -13.73 11.85
N ASP A 204 -0.53 -14.45 12.44
CA ASP A 204 -0.23 -14.38 13.85
C ASP A 204 0.60 -13.13 14.15
N THR A 205 0.00 -12.17 14.84
CA THR A 205 0.62 -10.92 15.27
C THR A 205 1.62 -11.11 16.42
N SER A 206 1.75 -12.33 16.96
CA SER A 206 2.81 -12.66 17.92
C SER A 206 4.17 -12.95 17.26
N ASN A 207 4.21 -13.05 15.92
CA ASN A 207 5.45 -13.13 15.16
C ASN A 207 6.02 -11.73 14.86
N ASP A 208 7.35 -11.61 14.84
CA ASP A 208 8.08 -10.35 14.60
C ASP A 208 7.86 -9.73 13.18
N VAL A 209 7.19 -10.44 12.27
CA VAL A 209 6.89 -9.99 10.91
C VAL A 209 5.45 -10.31 10.51
N TRP A 210 4.77 -9.31 9.97
CA TRP A 210 3.40 -9.43 9.48
C TRP A 210 3.16 -8.50 8.28
N THR A 211 2.21 -8.89 7.44
CA THR A 211 1.71 -8.05 6.36
C THR A 211 0.58 -7.17 6.91
N SER A 212 0.78 -5.85 6.89
CA SER A 212 -0.27 -4.90 7.28
C SER A 212 -1.47 -5.04 6.35
N ARG A 213 -2.66 -5.11 6.94
CA ARG A 213 -3.95 -5.13 6.21
C ARG A 213 -4.61 -3.75 6.16
N ILE A 214 -3.90 -2.75 6.67
CA ILE A 214 -4.28 -1.35 6.68
C ILE A 214 -3.09 -0.60 6.07
N ASP A 215 -3.31 -0.04 4.90
CA ASP A 215 -2.34 0.72 4.12
C ASP A 215 -2.97 1.94 3.44
#